data_AF-Q0UYG5-F1
#
_entry.id   AF-Q0UYG5-F1
#
_cell.length_a   1.000
_cell.length_b   1.000
_cell.length_c   1.000
_cell.angle_alpha   90.00
_cell.angle_beta   90.00
_cell.angle_gamma   90.00
#
_symmetry.space_group_name_H-M   'P 1'
#
loop_
_entity.id
_entity.type
_entity.pdbx_description
1 polymer ?
#
loop_
_entity_poly.entity_id
_entity_poly.type
_entity_poly.pdbx_seq_one_letter_code
_entity_poly.pdbx_strand_id
1 'polypeptide(L)'
;MLLTRLPFRPAVASSQRCLRHFSSGAQKQNDSLVELLKASNAASPPPTARTGAPGSLATRLAREAGLDRPTQSREMVESERRAQFQRQVHRSWQTGDVYSPSDLSGAEQKKWKTGRKKPQSDAFDVLGINPVSEYKVGCGRLEGLPHD
;
A
#
# COMPACT_ATOMS: atom_id res chain seq x y z
N MET A 1 -35.28 28.64 55.87
CA MET A 1 -33.91 28.08 55.99
C MET A 1 -34.05 26.59 55.68
N LEU A 2 -33.71 26.03 54.53
CA LEU A 2 -32.47 26.09 53.76
C LEU A 2 -32.78 25.89 52.27
N LEU A 3 -32.20 26.75 51.43
CA LEU A 3 -32.10 26.60 49.99
C LEU A 3 -30.95 25.63 49.65
N THR A 4 -30.89 25.26 48.37
CA THR A 4 -29.76 24.70 47.59
C THR A 4 -29.81 23.18 47.33
N ARG A 5 -29.45 22.64 46.15
CA ARG A 5 -29.12 23.16 44.82
C ARG A 5 -29.17 21.95 43.86
N LEU A 6 -29.77 22.11 42.68
CA LEU A 6 -29.77 21.11 41.60
C LEU A 6 -28.35 20.95 41.00
N PRO A 7 -27.91 19.74 40.60
CA PRO A 7 -26.67 19.58 39.85
C PRO A 7 -26.84 20.05 38.41
N PHE A 8 -26.16 21.16 38.10
CA PHE A 8 -26.02 21.72 36.75
C PHE A 8 -25.13 20.78 35.91
N ARG A 9 -25.65 20.29 34.78
CA ARG A 9 -24.85 19.63 33.74
C ARG A 9 -24.05 20.71 32.99
N PRO A 10 -22.72 20.61 32.86
CA PRO A 10 -21.99 21.48 31.94
C PRO A 10 -22.21 20.98 30.50
N ALA A 11 -22.79 21.85 29.67
CA ALA A 11 -22.72 21.73 28.21
C ALA A 11 -21.28 22.02 27.77
N VAL A 12 -20.54 21.00 27.34
CA VAL A 12 -19.25 21.23 26.68
C VAL A 12 -19.54 21.63 25.24
N ALA A 13 -19.28 22.91 24.97
CA ALA A 13 -19.42 23.55 23.69
C ALA A 13 -18.53 22.89 22.62
N SER A 14 -19.11 22.73 21.44
CA SER A 14 -18.45 22.43 20.18
C SER A 14 -17.50 23.57 19.80
N SER A 15 -16.21 23.42 20.08
CA SER A 15 -15.17 24.26 19.47
C SER A 15 -14.63 23.56 18.23
N GLN A 16 -15.31 23.76 17.11
CA GLN A 16 -14.69 23.61 15.80
C GLN A 16 -13.65 24.71 15.64
N ARG A 17 -12.36 24.35 15.72
CA ARG A 17 -11.31 25.07 15.00
C ARG A 17 -10.37 24.08 14.35
N CYS A 18 -10.72 23.80 13.10
CA CYS A 18 -9.82 23.28 12.08
C CYS A 18 -8.62 24.23 11.97
N LEU A 19 -7.48 23.88 12.57
CA LEU A 19 -6.20 24.44 12.16
C LEU A 19 -5.62 23.51 11.11
N ARG A 20 -5.94 23.87 9.87
CA ARG A 20 -5.19 23.50 8.67
C ARG A 20 -3.74 23.86 8.94
N HIS A 21 -2.91 22.87 9.24
CA HIS A 21 -1.47 23.04 9.13
C HIS A 21 -1.13 22.91 7.65
N PHE A 22 -1.43 23.97 6.90
CA PHE A 22 -0.61 24.30 5.73
C PHE A 22 0.73 24.72 6.32
N SER A 23 1.66 23.76 6.40
CA SER A 23 3.05 24.07 6.68
C SER A 23 3.55 24.91 5.51
N SER A 24 3.49 26.24 5.66
CA SER A 24 4.27 27.17 4.85
C SER A 24 5.73 27.07 5.30
N GLY A 25 6.32 25.88 5.10
CA GLY A 25 7.76 25.69 5.13
C GLY A 25 8.35 26.23 3.82
N ALA A 26 9.49 26.91 3.93
CA ALA A 26 10.13 27.71 2.89
C ALA A 26 10.00 27.14 1.46
N GLN A 27 9.63 28.02 0.52
CA GLN A 27 9.42 27.83 -0.92
C GLN A 27 10.56 27.10 -1.68
N LYS A 28 11.70 26.87 -1.02
CA LYS A 28 12.92 26.25 -1.56
C LYS A 28 12.73 24.84 -2.11
N GLN A 29 11.73 24.08 -1.62
CA GLN A 29 11.46 22.74 -2.15
C GLN A 29 10.83 22.77 -3.55
N ASN A 30 10.02 23.78 -3.87
CA ASN A 30 9.39 23.85 -5.20
C ASN A 30 10.44 24.12 -6.28
N ASP A 31 11.41 24.99 -5.99
CA ASP A 31 12.51 25.27 -6.93
C ASP A 31 13.36 24.02 -7.19
N SER A 32 13.61 23.21 -6.15
CA SER A 32 14.35 21.94 -6.31
C SER A 32 13.59 20.91 -7.16
N LEU A 33 12.25 20.88 -7.08
CA LEU A 33 11.44 19.99 -7.92
C LEU A 33 11.40 20.46 -9.37
N VAL A 34 11.35 21.78 -9.60
CA VAL A 34 11.38 22.39 -10.93
C VAL A 34 12.74 22.17 -11.60
N GLU A 35 13.86 22.30 -10.87
CA GLU A 35 15.20 21.99 -11.41
C GLU A 35 15.35 20.51 -11.79
N LEU A 36 14.81 19.60 -10.96
CA LEU A 36 14.89 18.16 -11.21
C LEU A 36 14.09 17.77 -12.47
N LEU A 37 12.90 18.36 -12.67
CA LEU A 37 12.10 18.19 -13.88
C LEU A 37 12.79 18.76 -15.14
N LYS A 38 13.47 19.91 -15.00
CA LYS A 38 14.22 20.55 -16.09
C LYS A 38 15.43 19.72 -16.50
N ALA A 39 16.12 19.11 -15.53
CA ALA A 39 17.25 18.22 -15.75
C ALA A 39 16.82 16.90 -16.44
N SER A 40 15.69 16.32 -16.05
CA SER A 40 15.16 15.10 -16.70
C SER A 40 14.78 15.31 -18.17
N ASN A 41 14.36 16.52 -18.55
CA ASN A 41 13.99 16.82 -19.93
C ASN A 41 15.20 17.16 -20.84
N ALA A 42 16.37 17.43 -20.25
CA ALA A 42 17.59 17.80 -20.98
C ALA A 42 18.53 16.62 -21.28
N ALA A 43 18.24 15.41 -20.78
CA ALA A 43 19.10 14.24 -20.93
C ALA A 43 18.32 13.04 -21.45
N SER A 44 17.97 13.08 -22.73
CA SER A 44 17.68 11.87 -23.51
C SER A 44 18.39 12.00 -24.85
N PRO A 45 19.71 11.72 -24.94
CA PRO A 45 20.27 11.37 -26.24
C PRO A 45 19.55 10.10 -26.74
N PRO A 46 19.27 9.98 -28.04
CA PRO A 46 18.71 8.75 -28.60
C PRO A 46 19.61 7.56 -28.21
N PRO A 47 19.07 6.34 -28.00
CA PRO A 47 19.90 5.17 -27.77
C PRO A 47 20.61 4.83 -29.08
N THR A 48 21.75 5.48 -29.34
CA THR A 48 22.70 5.00 -30.33
C THR A 48 23.20 3.65 -29.84
N ALA A 49 22.83 2.61 -30.58
CA ALA A 49 23.31 1.26 -30.44
C ALA A 49 24.83 1.24 -30.23
N ARG A 50 25.26 0.95 -29.01
CA ARG A 50 26.67 0.65 -28.73
C ARG A 50 26.85 -0.86 -28.88
N THR A 51 27.35 -1.22 -30.05
CA THR A 51 28.00 -2.48 -30.38
C THR A 51 28.89 -2.93 -29.22
N GLY A 52 28.78 -4.20 -28.84
CA GLY A 52 29.37 -4.76 -27.64
C GLY A 52 30.89 -4.56 -27.53
N ALA A 53 31.30 -3.83 -26.50
CA ALA A 53 32.64 -3.96 -25.94
C ALA A 53 32.55 -4.96 -24.77
N PRO A 54 33.45 -5.97 -24.68
CA PRO A 54 33.51 -6.82 -23.50
C PRO A 54 33.78 -5.94 -22.29
N GLY A 55 32.93 -6.02 -21.27
CA GLY A 55 33.00 -5.17 -20.08
C GLY A 55 34.43 -5.03 -19.56
N SER A 56 34.86 -3.78 -19.36
CA SER A 56 36.21 -3.41 -18.91
C SER A 56 36.70 -4.33 -17.80
N LEU A 57 37.97 -4.73 -17.81
CA LEU A 57 38.58 -5.50 -16.72
C LEU A 57 38.35 -4.83 -15.35
N ALA A 58 38.30 -3.49 -15.32
CA ALA A 58 37.94 -2.73 -14.14
C ALA A 58 36.52 -3.08 -13.64
N THR A 59 35.55 -3.27 -14.54
CA THR A 59 34.18 -3.68 -14.21
C THR A 59 34.12 -5.14 -13.71
N ARG A 60 34.94 -6.04 -14.24
CA ARG A 60 34.97 -7.45 -13.77
C ARG A 60 35.62 -7.57 -12.38
N LEU A 61 36.72 -6.86 -12.16
CA LEU A 61 37.39 -6.80 -10.86
C LEU A 61 36.52 -6.09 -9.80
N ALA A 62 35.75 -5.07 -10.17
CA ALA A 62 34.80 -4.43 -9.25
C ALA A 62 33.67 -5.39 -8.79
N ARG A 63 33.19 -6.27 -9.68
CA ARG A 63 32.21 -7.31 -9.35
C ARG A 63 32.82 -8.43 -8.50
N GLU A 64 34.03 -8.85 -8.81
CA GLU A 64 34.75 -9.89 -8.06
C GLU A 64 35.12 -9.40 -6.65
N ALA A 65 35.55 -8.15 -6.52
CA ALA A 65 35.90 -7.53 -5.24
C ALA A 65 34.68 -7.11 -4.41
N GLY A 66 33.44 -7.36 -4.87
CA GLY A 66 32.21 -6.99 -4.17
C GLY A 66 32.00 -5.47 -4.02
N LEU A 67 32.80 -4.65 -4.70
CA LEU A 67 32.74 -3.19 -4.67
C LEU A 67 31.53 -2.65 -5.47
N ASP A 68 31.01 -3.44 -6.41
CA ASP A 68 29.72 -3.22 -7.12
C ASP A 68 28.48 -3.48 -6.24
N ARG A 69 28.65 -3.56 -4.90
CA ARG A 69 27.57 -3.59 -3.91
C ARG A 69 27.24 -2.23 -3.23
N PRO A 70 27.17 -1.07 -3.92
CA PRO A 70 26.90 0.20 -3.24
C PRO A 70 25.43 0.67 -3.26
N THR A 71 24.45 -0.14 -3.67
CA THR A 71 23.03 0.28 -3.64
C THR A 71 22.06 -0.71 -3.02
N GLN A 72 22.42 -1.99 -2.88
CA GLN A 72 21.48 -3.01 -2.37
C GLN A 72 20.98 -2.71 -0.95
N SER A 73 21.81 -2.20 -0.04
CA SER A 73 21.35 -1.89 1.32
C SER A 73 20.38 -0.71 1.36
N ARG A 74 20.65 0.35 0.59
CA ARG A 74 19.79 1.53 0.51
C ARG A 74 18.49 1.23 -0.22
N GLU A 75 18.57 0.56 -1.37
CA GLU A 75 17.41 0.12 -2.14
C GLU A 75 16.55 -0.84 -1.31
N MET A 76 17.16 -1.75 -0.55
CA MET A 76 16.44 -2.65 0.37
C MET A 76 15.71 -1.87 1.46
N VAL A 77 16.38 -0.93 2.14
CA VAL A 77 15.73 -0.05 3.14
C VAL A 77 14.60 0.78 2.53
N GLU A 78 14.78 1.32 1.32
CA GLU A 78 13.74 2.08 0.61
C GLU A 78 12.57 1.18 0.17
N SER A 79 12.85 -0.07 -0.21
CA SER A 79 11.83 -1.06 -0.56
C SER A 79 11.02 -1.49 0.66
N GLU A 80 11.66 -1.69 1.81
CA GLU A 80 11.00 -2.00 3.07
C GLU A 80 10.11 -0.84 3.51
N ARG A 81 10.62 0.39 3.39
CA ARG A 81 9.85 1.60 3.68
C ARG A 81 8.64 1.72 2.74
N ARG A 82 8.80 1.45 1.44
CA ARG A 82 7.66 1.38 0.50
C ARG A 82 6.66 0.31 0.91
N ALA A 83 7.11 -0.90 1.23
CA ALA A 83 6.25 -2.00 1.64
C ALA A 83 5.47 -1.65 2.92
N GLN A 84 6.09 -0.95 3.87
CA GLN A 84 5.42 -0.46 5.08
C GLN A 84 4.28 0.51 4.74
N PHE A 85 4.52 1.47 3.84
CA PHE A 85 3.46 2.40 3.40
C PHE A 85 2.36 1.69 2.60
N GLN A 86 2.72 0.74 1.75
CA GLN A 86 1.74 -0.06 0.99
C GLN A 86 0.81 -0.83 1.92
N ARG A 87 1.33 -1.41 3.01
CA ARG A 87 0.51 -2.14 4.02
C ARG A 87 -0.48 -1.25 4.76
N GLN A 88 -0.25 0.07 4.82
CA GLN A 88 -1.17 1.02 5.46
C GLN A 88 -2.40 1.32 4.57
N VAL A 89 -2.28 1.11 3.25
CA VAL A 89 -3.40 1.26 2.32
C VAL A 89 -4.25 -0.01 2.33
N HIS A 90 -5.37 0.04 3.06
CA HIS A 90 -6.27 -1.11 3.24
C HIS A 90 -7.26 -1.33 2.08
N ARG A 91 -7.43 -0.35 1.19
CA ARG A 91 -8.35 -0.43 0.05
C ARG A 91 -7.61 -0.85 -1.22
N SER A 92 -8.15 -1.85 -1.90
CA SER A 92 -7.75 -2.23 -3.25
C SER A 92 -8.51 -1.37 -4.26
N TRP A 93 -7.83 -0.45 -4.93
CA TRP A 93 -8.42 0.41 -5.97
C TRP A 93 -8.61 -0.37 -7.27
N GLN A 94 -9.78 -0.24 -7.89
CA GLN A 94 -10.05 -0.81 -9.21
C GLN A 94 -10.01 0.28 -10.27
N THR A 95 -9.72 -0.11 -11.51
CA THR A 95 -9.79 0.81 -12.65
C THR A 95 -11.23 1.29 -12.83
N GLY A 96 -11.43 2.61 -12.88
CA GLY A 96 -12.77 3.22 -12.97
C GLY A 96 -13.35 3.69 -11.63
N ASP A 97 -12.74 3.34 -10.49
CA ASP A 97 -13.13 3.90 -9.20
C ASP A 97 -12.79 5.40 -9.15
N VAL A 98 -13.82 6.23 -8.98
CA VAL A 98 -13.64 7.66 -8.71
C VAL A 98 -13.25 7.84 -7.24
N TYR A 99 -12.23 8.66 -6.99
CA TYR A 99 -11.76 8.98 -5.65
C TYR A 99 -11.94 10.47 -5.36
N SER A 100 -12.15 10.77 -4.08
CA SER A 100 -12.11 12.10 -3.51
C SER A 100 -10.88 12.26 -2.60
N PRO A 101 -10.44 13.48 -2.28
CA PRO A 101 -9.31 13.68 -1.37
C PRO A 101 -9.53 13.07 0.03
N SER A 102 -10.78 12.93 0.47
CA SER A 102 -11.13 12.31 1.75
C SER A 102 -10.95 10.79 1.76
N ASP A 103 -11.05 10.13 0.60
CA ASP A 103 -10.82 8.68 0.45
C ASP A 103 -9.41 8.25 0.87
N LEU A 104 -8.43 9.14 0.78
CA LEU A 104 -7.05 8.81 1.16
C LEU A 104 -6.77 9.07 2.65
N SER A 105 -7.74 9.61 3.40
CA SER A 105 -7.60 9.91 4.81
C SER A 105 -7.50 8.65 5.68
N GLY A 106 -6.69 8.73 6.74
CA GLY A 106 -6.53 7.63 7.69
C GLY A 106 -7.84 7.20 8.37
N ALA A 107 -8.83 8.09 8.50
CA ALA A 107 -10.15 7.75 9.02
C ALA A 107 -10.90 6.78 8.10
N GLU A 108 -10.79 6.96 6.78
CA GLU A 108 -11.46 6.12 5.79
C GLU A 108 -10.72 4.81 5.57
N GLN A 109 -9.38 4.83 5.58
CA GLN A 109 -8.56 3.62 5.60
C GLN A 109 -8.90 2.70 6.78
N LYS A 110 -9.17 3.26 7.97
CA LYS A 110 -9.66 2.51 9.14
C LYS A 110 -11.03 1.86 8.90
N LYS A 111 -11.94 2.52 8.19
CA LYS A 111 -13.25 1.94 7.83
C LYS A 111 -13.06 0.72 6.92
N TRP A 112 -12.21 0.84 5.90
CA TRP A 112 -11.95 -0.29 4.99
C TRP A 112 -11.23 -1.46 5.65
N LYS A 113 -10.37 -1.20 6.64
CA LYS A 113 -9.73 -2.25 7.43
C LYS A 113 -10.74 -3.18 8.11
N THR A 114 -11.86 -2.63 8.57
CA THR A 114 -12.86 -3.37 9.35
C THR A 114 -14.02 -3.88 8.50
N GLY A 115 -14.36 -3.20 7.40
CA GLY A 115 -15.60 -3.43 6.64
C GLY A 115 -15.69 -4.76 5.85
N ARG A 116 -14.58 -5.42 5.51
CA ARG A 116 -14.60 -6.57 4.58
C ARG A 116 -14.69 -7.96 5.21
N LYS A 117 -14.86 -8.07 6.53
CA LYS A 117 -14.72 -9.38 7.21
C LYS A 117 -15.95 -10.29 7.14
N LYS A 118 -17.11 -9.79 6.72
CA LYS A 118 -18.33 -10.58 6.73
C LYS A 118 -18.70 -11.02 5.29
N PRO A 119 -18.69 -12.32 4.97
CA PRO A 119 -19.28 -12.80 3.73
C PRO A 119 -20.77 -12.43 3.70
N GLN A 120 -21.23 -11.88 2.58
CA GLN A 120 -22.63 -11.47 2.42
C GLN A 120 -23.56 -12.67 2.19
N SER A 121 -23.05 -13.71 1.55
CA SER A 121 -23.77 -14.93 1.22
C SER A 121 -23.01 -16.15 1.74
N ASP A 122 -23.75 -17.17 2.17
CA ASP A 122 -23.16 -18.48 2.49
C ASP A 122 -22.69 -19.16 1.20
N ALA A 123 -21.54 -19.84 1.25
CA ALA A 123 -20.99 -20.56 0.11
C ALA A 123 -21.88 -21.74 -0.28
N PHE A 124 -22.48 -22.43 0.69
CA PHE A 124 -23.36 -23.57 0.42
C PHE A 124 -24.67 -23.15 -0.26
N ASP A 125 -25.23 -22.00 0.15
CA ASP A 125 -26.44 -21.45 -0.45
C ASP A 125 -26.20 -20.99 -1.90
N VAL A 126 -25.07 -20.35 -2.18
CA VAL A 126 -24.73 -19.86 -3.53
C VAL A 126 -24.45 -21.02 -4.49
N LEU A 127 -23.80 -22.08 -4.01
CA LEU A 127 -23.44 -23.24 -4.82
C LEU A 127 -24.58 -24.26 -4.92
N GLY A 128 -25.64 -24.13 -4.11
CA GLY A 128 -26.77 -25.07 -4.08
C GLY A 128 -26.36 -26.48 -3.65
N ILE A 129 -25.29 -26.60 -2.87
CA ILE A 129 -24.72 -27.88 -2.44
C ILE A 129 -25.30 -28.23 -1.07
N ASN A 130 -25.79 -29.46 -0.93
CA ASN A 130 -26.20 -29.97 0.37
C ASN A 130 -24.95 -30.44 1.15
N PRO A 131 -24.60 -29.83 2.29
CA PRO A 131 -23.42 -30.24 3.05
C PRO A 131 -23.47 -31.71 3.51
N VAL A 132 -24.66 -32.30 3.60
CA VAL A 132 -24.86 -33.71 3.98
C VAL A 132 -24.48 -34.66 2.84
N SER A 133 -24.56 -34.26 1.57
CA SER A 133 -24.14 -35.13 0.45
C SER A 133 -22.61 -35.22 0.34
N GLU A 134 -21.89 -34.17 0.75
CA GLU A 134 -20.44 -34.04 0.57
C GLU A 134 -19.59 -34.59 1.73
N TYR A 135 -20.19 -35.25 2.72
CA TYR A 135 -19.48 -35.74 3.91
C TYR A 135 -18.37 -36.77 3.63
N LYS A 136 -18.37 -37.38 2.43
CA LYS A 136 -17.34 -38.34 1.99
C LYS A 136 -16.15 -37.68 1.29
N VAL A 137 -16.26 -36.43 0.86
CA VAL A 137 -15.23 -35.78 0.02
C VAL A 137 -13.98 -35.43 0.83
N GLY A 138 -14.09 -35.31 2.15
CA GLY A 138 -12.95 -35.13 3.05
C GLY A 138 -12.33 -36.43 3.58
N CYS A 139 -12.96 -37.60 3.36
CA CYS A 139 -12.55 -38.87 3.96
C CYS A 139 -12.68 -40.04 2.97
N GLY A 140 -11.65 -40.19 2.13
CA GLY A 140 -11.32 -41.45 1.44
C GLY A 140 -11.69 -41.54 -0.04
N ARG A 141 -10.65 -41.65 -0.90
CA ARG A 141 -10.41 -42.76 -1.84
C ARG A 141 -9.22 -42.48 -2.76
N LEU A 142 -8.00 -42.81 -2.29
CA LEU A 142 -6.84 -43.13 -3.15
C LEU A 142 -6.82 -44.66 -3.38
N GLU A 143 -7.90 -45.22 -3.90
CA GLU A 143 -7.97 -46.66 -4.20
C GLU A 143 -8.66 -46.82 -5.56
N GLY A 144 -7.89 -47.24 -6.57
CA GLY A 144 -8.41 -47.71 -7.85
C GLY A 144 -7.90 -47.00 -9.11
N LEU A 145 -6.58 -47.00 -9.33
CA LEU A 145 -6.03 -46.92 -10.70
C LEU A 145 -6.23 -48.30 -11.35
N PRO A 146 -6.91 -48.42 -12.51
CA PRO A 146 -7.03 -49.70 -13.19
C PRO A 146 -5.69 -50.12 -13.79
N HIS A 147 -5.26 -51.33 -13.45
CA HIS A 147 -4.32 -52.10 -14.27
C HIS A 147 -5.15 -52.77 -15.37
N ASP A 148 -4.95 -52.35 -16.61
CA ASP A 148 -5.01 -53.16 -17.84
C ASP A 148 -4.22 -52.43 -18.94
#